data_AF-A0A1V5LVB1-F1
#
_entry.id   AF-A0A1V5LVB1-F1
#
_cell.length_a   1.000
_cell.length_b   1.000
_cell.length_c   1.000
_cell.angle_alpha   90.00
_cell.angle_beta   90.00
_cell.angle_gamma   90.00
#
_symmetry.space_group_name_H-M   'P 1'
#
loop_
_entity.id
_entity.type
_entity.pdbx_description
1 polymer ?
#
loop_
_entity_poly.entity_id
_entity_poly.type
_entity_poly.pdbx_seq_one_letter_code
_entity_poly.pdbx_strand_id
1 'polypeptide(L)'
;MQFVPEHLLLWRSSCLLVMLSSISTLVFILAMREVLEEKYRFLVGVAVLFAVVACGQDLSGISRMMVLFADISLQGALNAISVPQSLVQFAWSILNQSITESFMLASFLYGMGGLCISLCLTRTRILETRLAFAHLPVWMLMIACSVTTFLGYLPVSVVLSFIANLGISIISAISGVATDAVLKSPLARDADDIHKSLDEMENSGFF
;
A
#
# COMPACT_ATOMS: atom_id res chain seq x y z
N MET A 1 -8.45 15.63 -23.12
CA MET A 1 -9.24 14.41 -22.80
C MET A 1 -9.33 13.42 -23.97
N GLN A 2 -8.74 13.66 -25.15
CA GLN A 2 -8.79 12.74 -26.30
C GLN A 2 -8.04 11.42 -26.12
N PHE A 3 -7.03 11.37 -25.26
CA PHE A 3 -6.23 10.16 -25.04
C PHE A 3 -7.04 8.97 -24.49
N VAL A 4 -7.98 9.23 -23.56
CA VAL A 4 -8.78 8.18 -22.91
C VAL A 4 -9.73 7.46 -23.89
N PRO A 5 -10.51 8.16 -24.73
CA PRO A 5 -11.38 7.51 -25.70
C PRO A 5 -10.59 6.81 -26.82
N GLU A 6 -9.43 7.33 -27.22
CA GLU A 6 -8.56 6.67 -28.23
C GLU A 6 -7.88 5.41 -27.68
N HIS A 7 -7.59 5.36 -26.37
CA HIS A 7 -6.87 4.27 -25.72
C HIS A 7 -7.62 3.67 -24.53
N LEU A 8 -8.91 3.42 -24.70
CA LEU A 8 -9.81 3.04 -23.60
C LEU A 8 -9.44 1.71 -22.93
N LEU A 9 -8.95 0.73 -23.70
CA LEU A 9 -8.43 -0.53 -23.14
C LEU A 9 -7.17 -0.31 -22.30
N LEU A 10 -6.25 0.53 -22.77
CA LEU A 10 -5.01 0.86 -22.06
C LEU A 10 -5.31 1.62 -20.76
N TRP A 11 -6.28 2.54 -20.80
CA TRP A 11 -6.74 3.26 -19.61
C TRP A 11 -7.31 2.29 -18.56
N ARG A 12 -8.23 1.42 -18.97
CA ARG A 12 -8.85 0.45 -18.06
C ARG A 12 -7.85 -0.55 -17.49
N SER A 13 -6.93 -1.06 -18.30
CA SER A 13 -5.88 -1.96 -17.83
C SER A 13 -4.92 -1.26 -16.86
N SER A 14 -4.59 0.01 -17.10
CA SER A 14 -3.78 0.81 -16.18
C SER A 14 -4.49 1.00 -14.84
N CYS A 15 -5.78 1.37 -14.84
CA CYS A 15 -6.57 1.46 -13.60
C CYS A 15 -6.61 0.13 -12.85
N LEU A 16 -6.81 -0.98 -13.55
CA LEU A 16 -6.84 -2.32 -12.95
C LEU A 16 -5.49 -2.70 -12.32
N LEU A 17 -4.38 -2.37 -12.97
CA LEU A 17 -3.04 -2.57 -12.41
C LEU A 17 -2.83 -1.76 -11.12
N VAL A 18 -3.31 -0.52 -11.07
CA VAL A 18 -3.23 0.30 -9.85
C VAL A 18 -4.08 -0.32 -8.73
N MET A 19 -5.30 -0.79 -9.03
CA MET A 19 -6.13 -1.49 -8.03
C MET A 19 -5.44 -2.75 -7.48
N LEU A 20 -4.81 -3.56 -8.35
CA LEU A 20 -4.04 -4.73 -7.93
C LEU A 20 -2.83 -4.35 -7.09
N SER A 21 -2.16 -3.23 -7.41
CA SER A 21 -1.07 -2.70 -6.60
C SER A 21 -1.53 -2.35 -5.19
N SER A 22 -2.67 -1.67 -5.03
CA SER A 22 -3.23 -1.34 -3.71
C SER A 22 -3.56 -2.61 -2.89
N ILE A 23 -4.12 -3.64 -3.54
CA ILE A 23 -4.36 -4.94 -2.90
C ILE A 23 -3.03 -5.59 -2.47
N SER A 24 -2.00 -5.54 -3.32
CA SER A 24 -0.68 -6.07 -2.99
C SER A 24 -0.06 -5.36 -1.78
N THR A 25 -0.19 -4.04 -1.66
CA THR A 25 0.25 -3.28 -0.48
C THR A 25 -0.49 -3.71 0.79
N LEU A 26 -1.80 -3.95 0.71
CA LEU A 26 -2.57 -4.48 1.83
C LEU A 26 -2.08 -5.88 2.25
N VAL A 27 -1.86 -6.78 1.29
CA VAL A 27 -1.33 -8.13 1.57
C VAL A 27 0.05 -8.05 2.23
N PHE A 28 0.92 -7.16 1.77
CA PHE A 28 2.23 -6.93 2.40
C PHE A 28 2.10 -6.52 3.88
N ILE A 29 1.19 -5.58 4.18
CA ILE A 29 0.92 -5.14 5.55
C ILE A 29 0.38 -6.29 6.41
N LEU A 30 -0.52 -7.11 5.87
CA LEU A 30 -1.04 -8.30 6.55
C LEU A 30 0.05 -9.36 6.79
N ALA A 31 0.95 -9.58 5.83
CA ALA A 31 2.07 -10.49 6.00
C ALA A 31 3.03 -10.01 7.10
N MET A 32 3.34 -8.71 7.14
CA MET A 32 4.17 -8.13 8.20
C MET A 32 3.52 -8.23 9.58
N ARG A 33 2.18 -8.24 9.67
CA ARG A 33 1.49 -8.51 10.94
C ARG A 33 1.78 -9.89 11.50
N GLU A 34 1.79 -10.93 10.65
CA GLU A 34 2.04 -12.31 11.09
C GLU A 34 3.49 -12.50 11.56
N VAL A 35 4.42 -11.74 10.98
CA VAL A 35 5.85 -11.78 11.33
C VAL A 35 6.13 -11.06 12.66
N LEU A 36 5.36 -10.03 13.02
CA LEU A 36 5.61 -9.21 14.19
C LEU A 36 5.16 -9.87 15.51
N GLU A 37 5.97 -9.69 16.56
CA GLU A 37 5.72 -10.21 17.91
C GLU A 37 4.37 -9.74 18.50
N GLU A 38 3.73 -10.60 19.32
CA GLU A 38 2.42 -10.32 19.93
C GLU A 38 2.38 -9.04 20.77
N LYS A 39 3.53 -8.61 21.30
CA LYS A 39 3.67 -7.38 22.10
C LYS A 39 3.21 -6.12 21.38
N TYR A 40 3.25 -6.11 20.04
CA TYR A 40 2.85 -4.96 19.22
C TYR A 40 1.49 -5.16 18.52
N ARG A 41 0.73 -6.20 18.87
CA ARG A 41 -0.53 -6.59 18.21
C ARG A 41 -1.55 -5.44 18.10
N PHE A 42 -1.63 -4.56 19.10
CA PHE A 42 -2.52 -3.39 19.05
C PHE A 42 -2.12 -2.40 17.96
N LEU A 43 -0.84 -2.00 17.92
CA LEU A 43 -0.34 -0.99 16.98
C LEU A 43 -0.37 -1.51 15.54
N VAL A 44 -0.06 -2.79 15.36
CA VAL A 44 -0.21 -3.51 14.08
C VAL A 44 -1.69 -3.63 13.68
N GLY A 45 -2.60 -3.87 14.62
CA GLY A 45 -4.04 -3.90 14.36
C GLY A 45 -4.57 -2.56 13.83
N VAL A 46 -4.13 -1.45 14.41
CA VAL A 46 -4.44 -0.10 13.91
C VAL A 46 -3.88 0.11 12.49
N ALA A 47 -2.64 -0.32 12.24
CA ALA A 47 -2.02 -0.22 10.92
C ALA A 47 -2.79 -1.00 9.85
N VAL A 48 -3.25 -2.22 10.17
CA VAL A 48 -4.09 -3.02 9.27
C VAL A 48 -5.42 -2.32 9.01
N LEU A 49 -6.05 -1.75 10.03
CA LEU A 49 -7.31 -1.02 9.85
C LEU A 49 -7.13 0.18 8.91
N PHE A 50 -6.04 0.94 9.05
CA PHE A 50 -5.71 2.01 8.10
C PHE A 50 -5.49 1.49 6.68
N ALA A 51 -4.76 0.38 6.52
CA ALA A 51 -4.52 -0.22 5.20
C ALA A 51 -5.81 -0.73 4.54
N VAL A 52 -6.72 -1.34 5.29
CA VAL A 52 -8.03 -1.81 4.77
C VAL A 52 -8.87 -0.62 4.30
N VAL A 53 -8.95 0.44 5.11
CA VAL A 53 -9.69 1.65 4.73
C VAL A 53 -9.04 2.31 3.51
N ALA A 54 -7.72 2.43 3.48
CA ALA A 54 -6.98 3.00 2.35
C ALA A 54 -7.23 2.21 1.05
N CYS A 55 -7.16 0.88 1.11
CA CYS A 55 -7.46 0.00 -0.01
C CYS A 55 -8.90 0.19 -0.50
N GLY A 56 -9.86 0.29 0.41
CA GLY A 56 -11.25 0.60 0.05
C GLY A 56 -11.41 1.94 -0.68
N GLN A 57 -10.70 2.98 -0.25
CA GLN A 57 -10.70 4.29 -0.90
C GLN A 57 -10.08 4.23 -2.30
N ASP A 58 -8.96 3.51 -2.47
CA ASP A 58 -8.34 3.32 -3.77
C ASP A 58 -9.24 2.55 -4.73
N LEU A 59 -9.84 1.43 -4.30
CA LEU A 59 -10.75 0.66 -5.14
C LEU A 59 -11.97 1.50 -5.55
N SER A 60 -12.53 2.30 -4.64
CA SER A 60 -13.62 3.24 -4.93
C SER A 60 -13.19 4.32 -5.93
N GLY A 61 -12.11 5.06 -5.63
CA GLY A 61 -11.64 6.17 -6.44
C GLY A 61 -11.23 5.74 -7.85
N ILE A 62 -10.46 4.65 -7.95
CA ILE A 62 -9.95 4.14 -9.22
C ILE A 62 -11.05 3.48 -10.05
N SER A 63 -12.01 2.77 -9.44
CA SER A 63 -13.14 2.20 -10.20
C SER A 63 -14.00 3.28 -10.87
N ARG A 64 -14.20 4.43 -10.20
CA ARG A 64 -14.86 5.60 -10.81
C ARG A 64 -14.06 6.18 -11.98
N MET A 65 -12.72 6.25 -11.88
CA MET A 65 -11.86 6.65 -13.00
C MET A 65 -11.89 5.63 -14.15
N MET A 66 -11.95 4.34 -13.84
CA MET A 66 -11.94 3.26 -14.82
C MET A 66 -13.24 3.19 -15.65
N VAL A 67 -14.38 3.39 -15.00
CA VAL A 67 -15.71 3.20 -15.62
C VAL A 67 -16.38 4.52 -15.94
N LEU A 68 -16.66 5.35 -14.93
CA LEU A 68 -17.46 6.58 -15.09
C LEU A 68 -16.70 7.64 -15.91
N PHE A 69 -15.44 7.89 -15.57
CA PHE A 69 -14.65 8.87 -16.33
C PHE A 69 -14.38 8.40 -17.77
N ALA A 70 -14.14 7.10 -17.98
CA ALA A 70 -13.97 6.54 -19.32
C ALA A 70 -15.24 6.71 -20.17
N ASP A 71 -16.41 6.43 -19.63
CA ASP A 71 -17.69 6.59 -20.32
C ASP A 71 -17.97 8.06 -20.67
N ILE A 72 -17.78 8.97 -19.71
CA ILE A 72 -17.94 10.42 -19.95
C ILE A 72 -16.96 10.93 -21.00
N SER A 73 -15.71 10.42 -21.00
CA SER A 73 -14.72 10.80 -22.01
C SER A 73 -15.06 10.30 -23.40
N LEU A 74 -15.68 9.11 -23.51
CA LEU A 74 -16.15 8.53 -24.78
C LEU A 74 -17.35 9.32 -25.32
N GLN A 75 -18.31 9.64 -24.46
CA GLN A 75 -19.46 10.48 -24.82
C GLN A 75 -19.04 11.88 -25.24
N GLY A 76 -18.02 12.45 -24.58
CA GLY A 76 -17.43 13.74 -24.97
C GLY A 76 -16.73 13.70 -26.33
N ALA A 77 -16.07 12.60 -26.68
CA ALA A 77 -15.42 12.44 -27.98
C ALA A 77 -16.42 12.23 -29.13
N LEU A 78 -17.48 11.44 -28.90
CA LEU A 78 -18.51 11.17 -29.92
C LEU A 78 -19.38 12.40 -30.22
N ASN A 79 -19.58 13.29 -29.24
CA ASN A 79 -20.40 14.50 -29.37
C ASN A 79 -19.55 15.79 -29.38
N ALA A 80 -18.37 15.76 -30.01
CA ALA A 80 -17.36 16.83 -29.96
C ALA A 80 -17.86 18.24 -30.36
N ILE A 81 -18.94 18.35 -31.12
CA ILE A 81 -19.52 19.60 -31.61
C ILE A 81 -20.50 20.22 -30.60
N SER A 82 -21.03 19.45 -29.66
CA SER A 82 -22.09 19.85 -28.71
C SER A 82 -21.88 19.27 -27.31
N VAL A 83 -20.63 19.21 -26.83
CA VAL A 83 -20.36 18.78 -25.46
C VAL A 83 -20.91 19.84 -24.50
N PRO A 84 -21.95 19.54 -23.70
CA PRO A 84 -22.47 20.51 -22.76
C PRO A 84 -21.44 20.76 -21.65
N GLN A 85 -21.22 22.02 -21.29
CA GLN A 85 -20.26 22.44 -20.27
C GLN A 85 -20.47 21.72 -18.93
N SER A 86 -21.72 21.34 -18.62
CA SER A 86 -22.08 20.53 -17.46
C SER A 86 -21.42 19.13 -17.45
N LEU A 87 -21.25 18.50 -18.61
CA LEU A 87 -20.64 17.18 -18.73
C LEU A 87 -19.13 17.24 -18.52
N VAL A 88 -18.47 18.33 -18.96
CA VAL A 88 -17.05 18.59 -18.67
C VAL A 88 -16.84 18.88 -17.18
N GLN A 89 -17.71 19.68 -16.56
CA GLN A 89 -17.66 19.97 -15.12
C GLN A 89 -17.86 18.69 -14.29
N PHE A 90 -18.79 17.82 -14.71
CA PHE A 90 -19.04 16.54 -14.06
C PHE A 90 -17.84 15.58 -14.19
N ALA A 91 -17.22 15.50 -15.37
CA ALA A 91 -15.97 14.75 -15.58
C ALA A 91 -14.86 15.23 -14.64
N TRP A 92 -14.73 16.55 -14.49
CA TRP A 92 -13.73 17.18 -13.64
C TRP A 92 -13.97 16.92 -12.16
N SER A 93 -15.23 16.96 -11.70
CA SER A 93 -15.57 16.62 -10.31
C SER A 93 -15.24 15.17 -9.99
N ILE A 94 -15.49 14.24 -10.92
CA ILE A 94 -15.15 12.82 -10.73
C ILE A 94 -13.64 12.65 -10.60
N LEU A 95 -12.85 13.27 -11.49
CA LEU A 95 -11.39 13.23 -11.40
C LEU A 95 -10.87 13.77 -10.07
N ASN A 96 -11.35 14.95 -9.64
CA ASN A 96 -10.90 15.55 -8.40
C ASN A 96 -11.29 14.71 -7.18
N GLN A 97 -12.51 14.15 -7.17
CA GLN A 97 -12.94 13.28 -6.09
C GLN A 97 -12.08 12.01 -6.02
N SER A 98 -11.85 11.35 -7.15
CA SER A 98 -11.00 10.16 -7.22
C SER A 98 -9.55 10.45 -6.80
N ILE A 99 -8.98 11.58 -7.24
CA ILE A 99 -7.63 12.00 -6.82
C ILE A 99 -7.60 12.30 -5.32
N THR A 100 -8.63 12.93 -4.77
CA THR A 100 -8.70 13.22 -3.33
C THR A 100 -8.80 11.93 -2.51
N GLU A 101 -9.65 10.98 -2.92
CA GLU A 101 -9.80 9.69 -2.26
C GLU A 101 -8.47 8.89 -2.28
N SER A 102 -7.78 8.81 -3.42
CA SER A 102 -6.54 8.01 -3.54
C SER A 102 -5.26 8.74 -3.10
N PHE A 103 -5.00 9.94 -3.62
CA PHE A 103 -3.70 10.60 -3.44
C PHE A 103 -3.61 11.36 -2.12
N MET A 104 -4.74 11.80 -1.57
CA MET A 104 -4.77 12.47 -0.27
C MET A 104 -5.10 11.47 0.83
N LEU A 105 -6.29 10.86 0.81
CA LEU A 105 -6.76 10.04 1.93
C LEU A 105 -6.08 8.67 1.99
N ALA A 106 -6.07 7.90 0.89
CA ALA A 106 -5.45 6.56 0.90
C ALA A 106 -3.93 6.63 1.13
N SER A 107 -3.24 7.55 0.47
CA SER A 107 -1.79 7.73 0.65
C SER A 107 -1.42 8.13 2.09
N PHE A 108 -2.23 8.98 2.74
CA PHE A 108 -2.03 9.30 4.16
C PHE A 108 -2.21 8.08 5.05
N LEU A 109 -3.28 7.31 4.85
CA LEU A 109 -3.59 6.13 5.65
C LEU A 109 -2.55 5.01 5.46
N TYR A 110 -2.12 4.75 4.22
CA TYR A 110 -1.01 3.83 3.94
C TYR A 110 0.29 4.31 4.58
N GLY A 111 0.60 5.61 4.48
CA GLY A 111 1.77 6.20 5.12
C GLY A 111 1.77 6.00 6.63
N MET A 112 0.65 6.30 7.30
CA MET A 112 0.51 6.13 8.75
C MET A 112 0.58 4.65 9.16
N GLY A 113 -0.13 3.76 8.46
CA GLY A 113 -0.10 2.33 8.75
C GLY A 113 1.30 1.72 8.54
N GLY A 114 1.97 2.11 7.46
CA GLY A 114 3.31 1.67 7.15
C GLY A 114 4.38 2.20 8.11
N LEU A 115 4.26 3.44 8.59
CA LEU A 115 5.12 3.97 9.65
C LEU A 115 4.93 3.19 10.95
N CYS A 116 3.69 2.89 11.34
CA CYS A 116 3.40 2.05 12.50
C CYS A 116 4.14 0.70 12.42
N ILE A 117 4.04 0.02 11.28
CA ILE A 117 4.73 -1.26 11.03
C ILE A 117 6.25 -1.09 11.05
N SER A 118 6.77 -0.06 10.39
CA SER A 118 8.21 0.21 10.34
C SER A 118 8.79 0.49 11.73
N LEU A 119 8.08 1.25 12.56
CA LEU A 119 8.47 1.50 13.95
C LEU A 119 8.49 0.19 14.75
N CYS A 120 7.50 -0.69 14.57
CA CYS A 120 7.53 -2.02 15.17
C CYS A 120 8.75 -2.84 14.70
N LEU A 121 9.03 -2.85 13.39
CA LEU A 121 10.17 -3.55 12.81
C LEU A 121 11.52 -3.04 13.32
N THR A 122 11.66 -1.74 13.60
CA THR A 122 12.91 -1.21 14.20
C THR A 122 13.14 -1.68 15.64
N ARG A 123 12.08 -2.15 16.32
CA ARG A 123 12.12 -2.63 17.71
C ARG A 123 12.18 -4.14 17.83
N THR A 124 11.84 -4.89 16.79
CA THR A 124 11.93 -6.35 16.77
C THR A 124 13.31 -6.80 16.24
N ARG A 125 13.80 -7.96 16.71
CA ARG A 125 15.06 -8.56 16.23
C ARG A 125 14.88 -9.47 15.01
N ILE A 126 13.68 -9.51 14.45
CA ILE A 126 13.30 -10.42 13.37
C ILE A 126 13.92 -10.01 12.03
N LEU A 127 14.13 -8.71 11.82
CA LEU A 127 14.70 -8.16 10.60
C LEU A 127 15.97 -7.37 10.94
N GLU A 128 16.94 -7.35 10.03
CA GLU A 128 18.11 -6.48 10.20
C GLU A 128 17.67 -5.02 10.38
N THR A 129 18.22 -4.35 11.38
CA THR A 129 17.87 -2.96 11.72
C THR A 129 17.98 -2.02 10.51
N ARG A 130 18.96 -2.24 9.62
CA ARG A 130 19.13 -1.47 8.38
C ARG A 130 17.93 -1.59 7.45
N LEU A 131 17.39 -2.81 7.30
CA LEU A 131 16.24 -3.07 6.45
C LEU A 131 14.97 -2.46 7.07
N ALA A 132 14.80 -2.54 8.40
CA ALA A 132 13.70 -1.86 9.08
C ALA A 132 13.72 -0.33 8.88
N PHE A 133 14.90 0.31 8.95
CA PHE A 133 15.03 1.74 8.68
C PHE A 133 14.77 2.09 7.21
N ALA A 134 15.07 1.19 6.26
CA ALA A 134 14.80 1.42 4.84
C ALA A 134 13.31 1.58 4.52
N HIS A 135 12.41 1.05 5.36
CA HIS A 135 10.96 1.21 5.18
C HIS A 135 10.48 2.64 5.47
N LEU A 136 11.10 3.35 6.43
CA LEU A 136 10.63 4.65 6.91
C LEU A 136 10.53 5.72 5.80
N PRO A 137 11.56 5.95 4.95
CA PRO A 137 11.48 6.95 3.88
C PRO A 137 10.35 6.70 2.89
N VAL A 138 10.06 5.43 2.58
CA VAL A 138 9.02 5.06 1.61
C VAL A 138 7.63 5.41 2.14
N TRP A 139 7.36 5.14 3.41
CA TRP A 139 6.08 5.52 4.03
C TRP A 139 5.96 7.03 4.26
N MET A 140 7.08 7.71 4.54
CA MET A 140 7.11 9.18 4.60
C MET A 140 6.80 9.81 3.24
N LEU A 141 7.24 9.21 2.13
CA LEU A 141 6.90 9.67 0.78
C LEU A 141 5.39 9.56 0.50
N MET A 142 4.71 8.55 1.03
CA MET A 142 3.24 8.44 0.93
C MET A 142 2.53 9.58 1.68
N ILE A 143 3.03 9.96 2.86
CA ILE A 143 2.52 11.13 3.58
C ILE A 143 2.82 12.42 2.81
N ALA A 144 4.03 12.55 2.25
CA ALA A 144 4.40 13.71 1.43
C ALA A 144 3.48 13.84 0.21
N CYS A 145 3.12 12.73 -0.45
CA CYS A 145 2.14 12.71 -1.54
C CYS A 145 0.77 13.26 -1.08
N SER A 146 0.32 12.88 0.12
CA SER A 146 -0.94 13.42 0.67
C SER A 146 -0.86 14.93 0.89
N VAL A 147 0.23 15.41 1.49
CA VAL A 147 0.44 16.85 1.75
C VAL A 147 0.52 17.65 0.45
N THR A 148 1.28 17.18 -0.55
CA THR A 148 1.37 17.88 -1.85
C THR A 148 0.04 17.88 -2.59
N THR A 149 -0.78 16.83 -2.42
CA THR A 149 -2.12 16.77 -3.00
C THR A 149 -3.07 17.77 -2.33
N PHE A 150 -3.02 17.87 -1.00
CA PHE A 150 -3.78 18.87 -0.26
C PHE A 150 -3.41 20.31 -0.65
N LEU A 151 -2.12 20.57 -0.90
CA LEU A 151 -1.63 21.88 -1.36
C LEU A 151 -1.91 22.16 -2.84
N GLY A 152 -2.48 21.21 -3.59
CA GLY A 152 -2.82 21.37 -5.00
C GLY A 152 -1.65 21.16 -5.98
N TYR A 153 -0.50 20.67 -5.53
CA TYR A 153 0.67 20.38 -6.37
C TYR A 153 0.58 19.00 -7.05
N LEU A 154 -0.46 18.82 -7.87
CA LEU A 154 -0.79 17.53 -8.52
C LEU A 154 0.37 16.86 -9.28
N PRO A 155 1.17 17.56 -10.11
CA PRO A 155 2.28 16.91 -10.82
C PRO A 155 3.33 16.32 -9.86
N VAL A 156 3.60 17.01 -8.75
CA VAL A 156 4.52 16.55 -7.71
C VAL A 156 3.94 15.34 -7.00
N SER A 157 2.65 15.37 -6.65
CA SER A 157 1.96 14.23 -6.02
C SER A 157 2.01 12.97 -6.89
N VAL A 158 1.81 13.08 -8.21
CA VAL A 158 1.92 11.95 -9.13
C VAL A 158 3.32 11.32 -9.08
N VAL A 159 4.36 12.15 -9.11
CA VAL A 159 5.75 11.68 -9.05
C VAL A 159 6.05 11.02 -7.70
N LEU A 160 5.63 11.64 -6.59
CA LEU A 160 5.81 11.09 -5.25
C LEU A 160 5.09 9.76 -5.07
N SER A 161 3.84 9.66 -5.53
CA SER A 161 3.06 8.42 -5.50
C SER A 161 3.75 7.31 -6.31
N PHE A 162 4.26 7.63 -7.50
CA PHE A 162 5.00 6.68 -8.32
C PHE A 162 6.28 6.18 -7.61
N ILE A 163 7.10 7.10 -7.08
CA ILE A 163 8.34 6.75 -6.37
C ILE A 163 8.03 5.93 -5.12
N ALA A 164 6.99 6.30 -4.37
CA ALA A 164 6.60 5.59 -3.16
C ALA A 164 6.13 4.17 -3.47
N ASN A 165 5.28 3.98 -4.49
CA ASN A 165 4.85 2.64 -4.92
C ASN A 165 6.02 1.78 -5.41
N LEU A 166 6.94 2.35 -6.19
CA LEU A 166 8.17 1.66 -6.61
C LEU A 166 9.01 1.25 -5.40
N GLY A 167 9.17 2.15 -4.42
CA GLY A 167 9.86 1.88 -3.17
C GLY A 167 9.20 0.75 -2.37
N ILE A 168 7.86 0.74 -2.26
CA ILE A 168 7.11 -0.33 -1.58
C ILE A 168 7.34 -1.66 -2.30
N SER A 169 7.30 -1.71 -3.64
CA SER A 169 7.54 -2.94 -4.39
C SER A 169 8.94 -3.51 -4.14
N ILE A 170 9.97 -2.66 -4.17
CA ILE A 170 11.36 -3.07 -3.91
C ILE A 170 11.52 -3.56 -2.48
N ILE A 171 11.03 -2.80 -1.51
CA ILE A 171 11.15 -3.16 -0.08
C ILE A 171 10.34 -4.41 0.23
N SER A 172 9.16 -4.58 -0.35
CA SER A 172 8.35 -5.79 -0.20
C SER A 172 9.08 -7.02 -0.71
N ALA A 173 9.74 -6.93 -1.87
CA ALA A 173 10.51 -8.04 -2.43
C ALA A 173 11.71 -8.41 -1.53
N ILE A 174 12.51 -7.41 -1.12
CA ILE A 174 13.69 -7.64 -0.27
C ILE A 174 13.28 -8.17 1.10
N SER A 175 12.25 -7.59 1.71
CA SER A 175 11.78 -7.99 3.04
C SER A 175 11.19 -9.38 3.02
N GLY A 176 10.45 -9.76 1.96
CA GLY A 176 9.95 -11.13 1.81
C GLY A 176 11.07 -12.17 1.77
N VAL A 177 12.12 -11.92 0.97
CA VAL A 177 13.31 -12.81 0.90
C VAL A 177 14.04 -12.86 2.24
N ALA A 178 14.23 -11.71 2.90
CA ALA A 178 14.89 -11.65 4.20
C ALA A 178 14.11 -12.41 5.28
N THR A 179 12.78 -12.25 5.34
CA THR A 179 11.93 -12.98 6.30
C THR A 179 11.93 -14.48 6.04
N ASP A 180 11.89 -14.93 4.78
CA ASP A 180 11.94 -16.35 4.43
C ASP A 180 13.30 -16.97 4.79
N ALA A 181 14.40 -16.24 4.59
CA ALA A 181 15.74 -16.67 4.98
C ALA A 181 15.89 -16.81 6.51
N VAL A 182 15.30 -15.90 7.29
CA VAL A 182 15.31 -15.97 8.77
C VAL A 182 14.44 -17.13 9.26
N LEU A 183 13.27 -17.37 8.66
CA LEU A 183 12.40 -18.48 9.03
C LEU A 183 13.00 -19.86 8.68
N LYS A 184 13.81 -19.95 7.62
CA LYS A 184 14.50 -21.17 7.20
C LYS A 184 15.88 -21.37 7.85
N SER A 185 16.39 -20.37 8.57
CA SER A 185 17.69 -20.42 9.22
C SER A 185 17.71 -21.47 10.36
N PRO A 186 18.75 -22.32 10.45
CA PRO A 186 18.86 -23.36 11.49
C PRO A 186 18.92 -22.81 12.92
N LEU A 187 19.21 -21.52 13.12
CA LEU A 187 19.15 -20.87 14.43
C LEU A 187 17.72 -20.76 15.01
N ALA A 188 16.69 -20.76 14.16
CA ALA A 188 15.30 -20.84 14.60
C ALA A 188 14.93 -22.28 15.02
N ARG A 189 15.59 -23.29 14.43
CA ARG A 189 15.46 -24.70 14.83
C ARG A 189 16.17 -25.00 16.15
N ASP A 190 17.35 -24.43 16.38
CA ASP A 190 18.06 -24.63 17.65
C ASP A 190 17.29 -24.05 18.85
N ALA A 191 16.53 -22.96 18.69
CA ALA A 191 15.69 -22.43 19.76
C ALA A 191 14.52 -23.38 20.11
N ASP A 192 13.90 -24.00 19.10
CA ASP A 192 12.84 -25.01 19.27
C ASP A 192 13.37 -26.35 19.80
N ASP A 193 14.58 -26.77 19.39
CA ASP A 193 15.22 -28.00 19.85
C ASP A 193 15.79 -27.84 21.28
N ILE A 194 16.26 -26.65 21.66
CA ILE A 194 16.60 -26.33 23.07
C ILE A 194 15.33 -26.31 23.94
N HIS A 195 14.23 -25.73 23.45
CA HIS A 195 12.99 -25.70 24.23
C HIS A 195 12.37 -27.10 24.40
N LYS A 196 12.42 -27.94 23.35
CA LYS A 196 11.99 -29.35 23.43
C LYS A 196 12.89 -30.20 24.31
N SER A 197 14.21 -30.00 24.27
CA SER A 197 15.14 -30.73 25.14
C SER A 197 15.04 -30.31 26.60
N LEU A 198 14.70 -29.04 26.88
CA LEU A 198 14.37 -28.57 28.24
C LEU A 198 13.04 -29.16 28.73
N ASP A 199 11.99 -29.19 27.90
CA ASP A 199 10.71 -29.80 28.26
C ASP A 199 10.83 -31.34 28.44
N GLU A 200 11.69 -32.01 27.68
CA GLU A 200 12.00 -33.44 27.86
C GLU A 200 12.87 -33.71 29.09
N MET A 201 13.79 -32.80 29.46
CA MET A 201 14.55 -32.90 30.72
C MET A 201 13.66 -32.62 31.95
N GLU A 202 12.69 -31.73 31.85
CA GLU A 202 11.76 -31.41 32.94
C GLU A 202 10.70 -32.53 33.12
N ASN A 203 10.26 -33.18 32.03
CA ASN A 203 9.36 -34.35 32.09
C ASN A 203 10.06 -35.69 32.40
N SER A 204 11.39 -35.78 32.32
CA SER A 204 12.13 -37.01 32.65
C SER A 204 12.49 -37.16 34.13
N GLY A 205 12.06 -36.22 34.98
CA GLY A 205 12.07 -36.40 36.44
C GLY A 205 13.47 -36.53 37.05
N PHE A 206 14.46 -35.82 36.50
CA PHE A 206 15.81 -35.78 37.06
C PHE A 206 15.99 -34.63 38.06
N PHE A 207 15.13 -34.58 39.08
CA PHE A 207 15.38 -34.00 40.42
C PHE A 207 14.37 -34.58 41.42
#